data_AF-A0A4Q9VF44-F1
#
_entry.id   AF-A0A4Q9VF44-F1
#
_cell.length_a   1.000
_cell.length_b   1.000
_cell.length_c   1.000
_cell.angle_alpha   90.00
_cell.angle_beta   90.00
_cell.angle_gamma   90.00
#
_symmetry.space_group_name_H-M   'P 1'
#
loop_
_entity.id
_entity.type
_entity.pdbx_description
1 polymer ?
#
loop_
_entity_poly.entity_id
_entity_poly.type
_entity_poly.pdbx_seq_one_letter_code
_entity_poly.pdbx_strand_id
1 'polypeptide(L)'
;MTMKSVKAARSAAAVVVLAGFLAACASSSDGFVEEGTKDDTLEHNAIKAVMTGLGAVDPNEKPVDVKPRAPLVVPPHRELRNPVAPDSAVAANFPRNPEDIADEQRRQVGEGPGAGGRVMTPEELRRYAIPGAGHRAPADPNPGRALTPEEMAGHGKSMEEAIKRASNPSGRGTLVDPPDDYRKPSPNAPMVAPEEKSSWKPSWWPL
;
A
#
# COMPACT_ATOMS: atom_id res chain seq x y z
N MET A 1 -5.95 -57.57 -75.52
CA MET A 1 -6.60 -58.30 -74.40
C MET A 1 -5.75 -58.14 -73.14
N THR A 2 -5.66 -56.93 -72.55
CA THR A 2 -4.78 -56.65 -71.39
C THR A 2 -5.17 -55.35 -70.66
N MET A 3 -6.34 -55.30 -69.99
CA MET A 3 -6.69 -54.17 -69.08
C MET A 3 -7.11 -54.60 -67.66
N LYS A 4 -7.03 -55.90 -67.34
CA LYS A 4 -7.43 -56.42 -66.01
C LYS A 4 -6.27 -56.50 -65.00
N SER A 5 -5.01 -56.60 -65.47
CA SER A 5 -3.85 -56.88 -64.61
C SER A 5 -3.31 -55.68 -63.82
N VAL A 6 -3.63 -54.44 -64.23
CA VAL A 6 -3.10 -53.22 -63.55
C VAL A 6 -3.89 -52.86 -62.29
N LYS A 7 -5.20 -53.17 -62.24
CA LYS A 7 -6.04 -52.90 -61.05
C LYS A 7 -5.79 -53.91 -59.93
N ALA A 8 -5.53 -55.18 -60.27
CA ALA A 8 -5.19 -56.21 -59.28
C ALA A 8 -3.83 -55.94 -58.61
N ALA A 9 -2.82 -55.52 -59.38
CA ALA A 9 -1.49 -55.19 -58.86
C ALA A 9 -1.51 -53.96 -57.91
N ARG A 10 -2.33 -52.94 -58.20
CA ARG A 10 -2.49 -51.77 -57.33
C ARG A 10 -3.26 -52.07 -56.04
N SER A 11 -4.23 -52.97 -56.09
CA SER A 11 -4.97 -53.44 -54.91
C SER A 11 -4.09 -54.28 -53.98
N ALA A 12 -3.29 -55.20 -54.53
CA ALA A 12 -2.37 -56.02 -53.75
C ALA A 12 -1.26 -55.18 -53.07
N ALA A 13 -0.71 -54.20 -53.77
CA ALA A 13 0.28 -53.28 -53.18
C ALA A 13 -0.31 -52.43 -52.04
N ALA A 14 -1.56 -51.97 -52.17
CA ALA A 14 -2.22 -51.21 -51.11
C ALA A 14 -2.47 -52.04 -49.85
N VAL A 15 -2.85 -53.32 -49.99
CA VAL A 15 -3.06 -54.21 -48.85
C VAL A 15 -1.74 -54.55 -48.13
N VAL A 16 -0.65 -54.73 -48.87
CA VAL A 16 0.68 -54.99 -48.28
C VAL A 16 1.22 -53.76 -47.54
N VAL A 17 1.03 -52.55 -48.07
CA VAL A 17 1.43 -51.31 -47.39
C VAL A 17 0.59 -51.07 -46.13
N LEU A 18 -0.71 -51.35 -46.20
CA LEU A 18 -1.62 -51.15 -45.07
C LEU A 18 -1.41 -52.22 -43.97
N ALA A 19 -1.10 -53.46 -44.35
CA ALA A 19 -0.68 -54.50 -43.42
C ALA A 19 0.69 -54.22 -42.78
N GLY A 20 1.64 -53.66 -43.54
CA GLY A 20 2.92 -53.18 -42.99
C GLY A 20 2.75 -52.05 -41.98
N PHE A 21 1.82 -51.13 -42.22
CA PHE A 21 1.50 -50.04 -41.29
C PHE A 21 0.82 -50.53 -40.00
N LEU A 22 -0.10 -51.50 -40.11
CA LEU A 22 -0.76 -52.09 -38.93
C LEU A 22 0.19 -52.98 -38.10
N ALA A 23 1.10 -53.71 -38.73
CA ALA A 23 2.13 -54.48 -38.03
C ALA A 23 3.16 -53.58 -37.31
N ALA A 24 3.47 -52.40 -37.87
CA ALA A 24 4.31 -51.40 -37.24
C ALA A 24 3.65 -50.71 -36.02
N CYS A 25 2.31 -50.62 -36.00
CA CYS A 25 1.58 -50.08 -34.84
C CYS A 25 1.31 -51.12 -33.74
N ALA A 26 1.33 -52.43 -34.05
CA ALA A 26 1.15 -53.49 -33.07
C ALA A 26 2.46 -53.94 -32.39
N SER A 27 3.61 -53.48 -32.87
CA SER A 27 4.94 -53.77 -32.32
C SER A 27 5.43 -52.73 -31.30
N SER A 28 4.61 -51.72 -30.98
CA SER A 28 4.87 -50.75 -29.90
C SER A 28 4.17 -51.13 -28.59
N SER A 29 4.02 -52.43 -28.31
CA SER A 29 3.55 -52.96 -27.02
C SER A 29 4.65 -53.68 -26.22
N ASP A 30 5.91 -53.58 -26.63
CA ASP A 30 7.02 -53.97 -25.76
C ASP A 30 7.44 -52.79 -24.87
N GLY A 31 7.60 -53.09 -23.59
CA GLY A 31 7.49 -52.14 -22.49
C GLY A 31 8.59 -51.10 -22.46
N PHE A 32 8.19 -49.84 -22.24
CA PHE A 32 9.05 -48.84 -21.61
C PHE A 32 9.26 -49.22 -20.14
N VAL A 33 9.95 -50.32 -19.90
CA VAL A 33 10.63 -50.59 -18.63
C VAL A 33 12.09 -50.40 -18.96
N GLU A 34 12.57 -49.16 -18.84
CA GLU A 34 13.99 -48.94 -18.72
C GLU A 34 14.38 -49.56 -17.38
N GLU A 35 14.95 -50.76 -17.44
CA GLU A 35 15.41 -51.56 -16.32
C GLU A 35 16.56 -50.80 -15.62
N GLY A 36 16.20 -49.85 -14.76
CA GLY A 36 17.16 -49.00 -14.07
C GLY A 36 16.65 -48.38 -12.77
N THR A 37 15.34 -48.20 -12.60
CA THR A 37 14.75 -47.54 -11.42
C THR A 37 13.61 -48.39 -10.85
N LYS A 38 13.92 -49.14 -9.78
CA LYS A 38 13.00 -50.11 -9.13
C LYS A 38 11.76 -49.48 -8.45
N ASP A 39 11.53 -48.17 -8.59
CA ASP A 39 10.50 -47.43 -7.87
C ASP A 39 9.53 -46.63 -8.77
N ASP A 40 9.63 -46.74 -10.09
CA ASP A 40 8.71 -46.02 -10.99
C ASP A 40 7.38 -46.77 -11.15
N THR A 41 6.37 -46.39 -10.36
CA THR A 41 5.00 -46.93 -10.51
C THR A 41 4.37 -46.46 -11.83
N LEU A 42 3.35 -47.19 -12.31
CA LEU A 42 2.67 -46.92 -13.59
C LEU A 42 2.17 -45.46 -13.69
N GLU A 43 1.70 -44.90 -12.58
CA GLU A 43 1.23 -43.52 -12.49
C GLU A 43 2.38 -42.52 -12.62
N HIS A 44 3.54 -42.83 -12.03
CA HIS A 44 4.72 -41.97 -12.08
C HIS A 44 5.26 -41.85 -13.51
N ASN A 45 5.26 -42.97 -14.25
CA ASN A 45 5.66 -42.98 -15.66
C ASN A 45 4.70 -42.21 -16.56
N ALA A 46 3.40 -42.27 -16.31
CA ALA A 46 2.41 -41.50 -17.07
C ALA A 46 2.56 -39.99 -16.86
N ILE A 47 2.75 -39.56 -15.61
CA ILE A 47 2.96 -38.14 -15.28
C ILE A 47 4.28 -37.65 -15.88
N LYS A 48 5.36 -38.45 -15.78
CA LYS A 48 6.65 -38.14 -16.37
C LYS A 48 6.57 -37.98 -17.89
N ALA A 49 5.83 -38.84 -18.59
CA ALA A 49 5.62 -38.73 -20.05
C ALA A 49 4.86 -37.46 -20.45
N VAL A 50 3.87 -37.05 -19.66
CA VAL A 50 3.16 -35.78 -19.88
C VAL A 50 4.08 -34.58 -19.63
N MET A 51 4.88 -34.63 -18.55
CA MET A 51 5.79 -33.54 -18.18
C MET A 51 6.99 -33.43 -19.14
N THR A 52 7.53 -34.54 -19.65
CA THR A 52 8.56 -34.51 -20.70
C THR A 52 8.01 -33.98 -22.03
N GLY A 53 6.77 -34.34 -22.39
CA GLY A 53 6.10 -33.82 -23.58
C GLY A 53 5.81 -32.31 -23.54
N LEU A 54 5.59 -31.77 -22.34
CA LEU A 54 5.47 -30.32 -22.08
C LEU A 54 6.83 -29.61 -21.91
N GLY A 55 7.94 -30.34 -21.97
CA GLY A 55 9.30 -29.80 -21.78
C GLY A 55 9.61 -29.40 -20.33
N ALA A 56 8.82 -29.85 -19.37
CA ALA A 56 9.03 -29.58 -17.94
C ALA A 56 10.10 -30.48 -17.31
N VAL A 57 10.43 -31.62 -17.94
CA VAL A 57 11.45 -32.57 -17.48
C VAL A 57 12.31 -32.98 -18.69
N ASP A 58 13.64 -32.86 -18.58
CA ASP A 58 14.56 -33.31 -19.63
C ASP A 58 14.78 -34.84 -19.49
N PRO A 59 14.50 -35.63 -20.54
CA PRO A 59 14.70 -37.09 -20.49
C PRO A 59 16.16 -37.51 -20.32
N ASN A 60 17.14 -36.61 -20.55
CA ASN A 60 18.56 -36.87 -20.34
C ASN A 60 19.10 -36.28 -19.04
N GLU A 61 18.23 -35.78 -18.16
CA GLU A 61 18.65 -35.17 -16.90
C GLU A 61 19.32 -36.22 -16.01
N LYS A 62 20.61 -36.00 -15.73
CA LYS A 62 21.38 -36.89 -14.87
C LYS A 62 20.79 -36.84 -13.46
N PRO A 63 20.64 -37.99 -12.78
CA PRO A 63 20.20 -37.99 -11.39
C PRO A 63 21.15 -37.11 -10.58
N VAL A 64 20.58 -36.16 -9.84
CA VAL A 64 21.36 -35.24 -9.01
C VAL A 64 22.10 -36.07 -7.97
N ASP A 65 23.43 -36.08 -8.04
CA ASP A 65 24.29 -36.67 -7.02
C ASP A 65 24.19 -35.81 -5.74
N VAL A 66 23.20 -36.11 -4.90
CA VAL A 66 22.97 -35.42 -3.65
C VAL A 66 24.06 -35.85 -2.68
N LYS A 67 25.16 -35.12 -2.68
CA LYS A 67 26.16 -35.25 -1.64
C LYS A 67 25.53 -34.90 -0.29
N PRO A 68 25.78 -35.68 0.77
CA PRO A 68 25.31 -35.33 2.10
C PRO A 68 25.83 -33.94 2.43
N ARG A 69 24.92 -33.04 2.81
CA ARG A 69 25.28 -31.70 3.27
C ARG A 69 26.19 -31.86 4.49
N ALA A 70 27.13 -30.93 4.65
CA ALA A 70 27.96 -30.89 5.84
C ALA A 70 27.06 -30.94 7.09
N PRO A 71 27.46 -31.68 8.14
CA PRO A 71 26.66 -31.78 9.36
C PRO A 71 26.37 -30.39 9.91
N LEU A 72 25.17 -30.20 10.45
CA LEU A 72 24.73 -28.92 10.99
C LEU A 72 25.72 -28.48 12.08
N VAL A 73 26.47 -27.42 11.81
CA VAL A 73 27.46 -26.89 12.76
C VAL A 73 26.69 -26.25 13.90
N VAL A 74 26.59 -26.98 15.01
CA VAL A 74 26.00 -26.46 16.25
C VAL A 74 27.04 -25.54 16.90
N PRO A 75 26.68 -24.30 17.24
CA PRO A 75 27.55 -23.42 18.00
C PRO A 75 27.98 -24.08 19.32
N PRO A 76 29.24 -23.88 19.76
CA PRO A 76 29.77 -24.48 20.99
C PRO A 76 29.00 -24.06 22.25
N HIS A 77 28.35 -22.89 22.21
CA HIS A 77 27.46 -22.42 23.27
C HIS A 77 26.09 -22.11 22.69
N ARG A 78 25.05 -22.72 23.29
CA ARG A 78 23.63 -22.44 22.99
C ARG A 78 23.01 -21.44 23.97
N GLU A 79 23.83 -20.86 24.84
CA GLU A 79 23.37 -19.86 25.80
C GLU A 79 23.03 -18.58 25.04
N LEU A 80 21.73 -18.30 24.95
CA LEU A 80 21.25 -17.03 24.46
C LEU A 80 21.64 -15.97 25.50
N ARG A 81 22.11 -14.80 25.03
CA ARG A 81 22.31 -13.66 25.90
C ARG A 81 20.99 -13.36 26.61
N ASN A 82 21.05 -13.13 27.93
CA ASN A 82 19.87 -12.80 28.71
C ASN A 82 19.09 -11.66 28.04
N PRO A 83 17.75 -11.77 27.92
CA PRO A 83 16.96 -10.74 27.29
C PRO A 83 17.16 -9.43 28.03
N VAL A 84 17.43 -8.38 27.25
CA VAL A 84 17.52 -7.01 27.73
C VAL A 84 16.15 -6.64 28.30
N ALA A 85 16.10 -6.09 29.52
CA ALA A 85 14.84 -5.70 30.16
C ALA A 85 14.04 -4.78 29.23
N PRO A 86 12.70 -4.91 29.15
CA PRO A 86 11.90 -4.21 28.15
C PRO A 86 12.08 -2.69 28.20
N ASP A 87 12.44 -2.12 29.35
CA ASP A 87 12.63 -0.68 29.56
C ASP A 87 14.05 -0.18 29.26
N SER A 88 15.00 -1.07 28.99
CA SER A 88 16.40 -0.66 28.72
C SER A 88 16.68 -0.38 27.24
N ALA A 89 15.66 -0.50 26.38
CA ALA A 89 15.69 -0.11 24.98
C ALA A 89 15.13 1.30 24.72
N VAL A 90 14.90 2.12 25.75
CA VAL A 90 14.63 3.55 25.55
C VAL A 90 15.95 4.22 25.18
N ALA A 91 16.26 4.21 23.89
CA ALA A 91 17.39 4.96 23.37
C ALA A 91 17.19 6.44 23.74
N ALA A 92 18.05 6.94 24.62
CA ALA A 92 17.91 8.25 25.28
C ALA A 92 17.78 9.45 24.32
N ASN A 93 18.08 9.25 23.03
CA ASN A 93 18.12 10.28 21.99
C ASN A 93 17.15 10.04 20.82
N PHE A 94 16.20 9.09 20.91
CA PHE A 94 15.18 8.99 19.87
C PHE A 94 14.17 10.15 19.99
N PRO A 95 13.82 10.81 18.87
CA PRO A 95 12.73 11.78 18.87
C PRO A 95 11.46 11.13 19.42
N ARG A 96 10.90 11.72 20.48
CA ARG A 96 9.60 11.28 21.03
C ARG A 96 8.49 11.67 20.06
N ASN A 97 7.49 10.81 19.90
CA ASN A 97 6.33 11.17 19.10
C ASN A 97 5.59 12.34 19.77
N PRO A 98 5.06 13.30 19.00
CA PRO A 98 4.34 14.44 19.56
C PRO A 98 3.08 14.02 20.33
N GLU A 99 2.43 12.93 19.89
CA GLU A 99 1.24 12.37 20.53
C GLU A 99 1.55 11.80 21.93
N ASP A 100 2.67 11.07 22.09
CA ASP A 100 3.09 10.51 23.39
C ASP A 100 3.37 11.63 24.41
N ILE A 101 4.00 12.73 23.95
CA ILE A 101 4.26 13.91 24.78
C ILE A 101 2.94 14.61 25.17
N ALA A 102 1.99 14.71 24.25
CA ALA A 102 0.68 15.30 24.52
C ALA A 102 -0.12 14.47 25.52
N ASP A 103 -0.05 13.14 25.44
CA ASP A 103 -0.71 12.23 26.39
C ASP A 103 -0.09 12.28 27.79
N GLU A 104 1.24 12.34 27.90
CA GLU A 104 1.94 12.56 29.16
C GLU A 104 1.51 13.90 29.80
N GLN A 105 1.44 14.98 29.01
CA GLN A 105 0.97 16.28 29.49
C GLN A 105 -0.50 16.24 29.93
N ARG A 106 -1.39 15.56 29.20
CA ARG A 106 -2.80 15.39 29.58
C ARG A 106 -2.93 14.63 30.90
N ARG A 107 -2.12 13.59 31.10
CA ARG A 107 -2.10 12.81 32.35
C ARG A 107 -1.61 13.65 33.54
N GLN A 108 -0.57 14.46 33.35
CA GLN A 108 -0.06 15.37 34.38
C GLN A 108 -1.08 16.47 34.74
N VAL A 109 -1.83 16.97 33.75
CA VAL A 109 -2.91 17.95 33.99
C VAL A 109 -4.11 17.32 34.73
N GLY A 110 -4.33 16.01 34.58
CA GLY A 110 -5.38 15.26 35.28
C GLY A 110 -5.22 15.17 36.80
N GLU A 111 -4.02 15.42 37.35
CA GLU A 111 -3.72 15.39 38.80
C GLU A 111 -3.79 16.79 39.45
N GLY A 112 -4.25 17.81 38.72
CA GLY A 112 -4.39 19.19 39.21
C GLY A 112 -5.74 19.50 39.87
N PRO A 113 -5.88 20.68 40.51
CA PRO A 113 -7.15 21.16 41.06
C PRO A 113 -8.19 21.20 39.94
N GLY A 114 -9.19 20.33 39.97
CA GLY A 114 -10.09 20.09 38.83
C GLY A 114 -10.30 18.61 38.51
N ALA A 115 -9.44 17.73 39.05
CA ALA A 115 -9.51 16.27 38.94
C ALA A 115 -10.85 15.63 39.40
N GLY A 116 -11.71 16.39 40.09
CA GLY A 116 -13.05 15.96 40.53
C GLY A 116 -14.22 16.53 39.71
N GLY A 117 -13.97 17.09 38.52
CA GLY A 117 -15.03 17.70 37.69
C GLY A 117 -15.55 19.04 38.21
N ARG A 118 -14.86 19.64 39.19
CA ARG A 118 -15.16 20.99 39.67
C ARG A 118 -14.66 22.01 38.63
N VAL A 119 -15.54 22.93 38.23
CA VAL A 119 -15.18 24.07 37.38
C VAL A 119 -14.14 24.92 38.10
N MET A 120 -12.95 25.07 37.51
CA MET A 120 -11.87 25.88 38.06
C MET A 120 -12.21 27.37 37.97
N THR A 121 -11.78 28.14 38.97
CA THR A 121 -11.89 29.59 38.92
C THR A 121 -10.86 30.18 37.92
N PRO A 122 -11.12 31.37 37.33
CA PRO A 122 -10.17 32.00 36.42
C PRO A 122 -8.76 32.18 37.00
N GLU A 123 -8.65 32.41 38.31
CA GLU A 123 -7.36 32.55 38.99
C GLU A 123 -6.65 31.21 39.19
N GLU A 124 -7.39 30.11 39.36
CA GLU A 124 -6.81 28.77 39.38
C GLU A 124 -6.29 28.35 38.00
N LEU A 125 -7.01 28.69 36.93
CA LEU A 125 -6.56 28.44 35.55
C LEU A 125 -5.25 29.16 35.23
N ARG A 126 -5.08 30.39 35.74
CA ARG A 126 -3.83 31.16 35.56
C ARG A 126 -2.62 30.51 36.21
N ARG A 127 -2.79 29.79 37.33
CA ARG A 127 -1.68 29.09 38.01
C ARG A 127 -1.13 27.91 37.22
N TYR A 128 -1.95 27.29 36.38
CA TYR A 128 -1.56 26.16 35.52
C TYR A 128 -1.33 26.58 34.06
N ALA A 129 -1.28 27.89 33.79
CA ALA A 129 -0.98 28.39 32.46
C ALA A 129 0.48 28.06 32.09
N ILE A 130 0.66 27.39 30.94
CA ILE A 130 1.98 27.02 30.43
C ILE A 130 2.76 28.31 30.09
N PRO A 131 3.96 28.53 30.66
CA PRO A 131 4.75 29.71 30.34
C PRO A 131 5.15 29.68 28.86
N GLY A 132 4.84 30.76 28.12
CA GLY A 132 5.08 30.85 26.67
C GLY A 132 3.90 30.44 25.78
N ALA A 133 2.85 29.83 26.34
CA ALA A 133 1.56 29.76 25.68
C ALA A 133 0.96 31.17 25.72
N GLY A 134 1.17 31.95 24.65
CA GLY A 134 0.82 33.37 24.59
C GLY A 134 -0.53 33.67 25.25
N HIS A 135 -0.55 34.67 26.13
CA HIS A 135 -1.80 35.15 26.71
C HIS A 135 -2.68 35.68 25.58
N ARG A 136 -3.72 34.92 25.23
CA ARG A 136 -4.82 35.51 24.47
C ARG A 136 -5.51 36.46 25.43
N ALA A 137 -5.38 37.75 25.18
CA ALA A 137 -6.21 38.74 25.85
C ALA A 137 -7.67 38.26 25.75
N PRO A 138 -8.46 38.40 26.82
CA PRO A 138 -9.88 38.08 26.74
C PRO A 138 -10.44 38.82 25.52
N ALA A 139 -11.04 38.06 24.60
CA ALA A 139 -11.50 38.57 23.31
C ALA A 139 -12.53 39.71 23.49
N ASP A 140 -13.20 39.72 24.64
CA ASP A 140 -14.07 40.80 25.09
C ASP A 140 -13.72 41.16 26.55
N PRO A 141 -13.45 42.44 26.87
CA PRO A 141 -13.30 42.90 28.25
C PRO A 141 -14.57 42.74 29.11
N ASN A 142 -15.73 42.44 28.51
CA ASN A 142 -16.99 42.18 29.22
C ASN A 142 -17.60 40.81 28.84
N PRO A 143 -17.13 39.71 29.45
CA PRO A 143 -17.68 38.38 29.19
C PRO A 143 -19.14 38.28 29.66
N GLY A 144 -20.09 38.25 28.71
CA GLY A 144 -21.53 38.14 28.98
C GLY A 144 -22.40 39.17 28.28
N ARG A 145 -21.82 40.17 27.62
CA ARG A 145 -22.54 41.06 26.71
C ARG A 145 -22.96 40.29 25.44
N ALA A 146 -24.18 40.55 24.96
CA ALA A 146 -24.59 40.09 23.63
C ALA A 146 -23.78 40.83 22.55
N LEU A 147 -23.10 40.07 21.69
CA LEU A 147 -22.34 40.62 20.56
C LEU A 147 -23.27 41.34 19.59
N THR A 148 -22.80 42.44 19.00
CA THR A 148 -23.54 43.07 17.89
C THR A 148 -23.51 42.17 16.65
N PRO A 149 -24.45 42.31 15.69
CA PRO A 149 -24.43 41.54 14.44
C PRO A 149 -23.13 41.70 13.65
N GLU A 150 -22.51 42.89 13.69
CA GLU A 150 -21.23 43.16 13.03
C GLU A 150 -20.06 42.46 13.73
N GLU A 151 -20.03 42.46 15.07
CA GLU A 151 -19.03 41.74 15.87
C GLU A 151 -19.16 40.22 15.66
N MET A 152 -20.39 39.72 15.59
CA MET A 152 -20.68 38.30 15.33
C MET A 152 -20.23 37.88 13.92
N ALA A 153 -20.46 38.74 12.92
CA ALA A 153 -20.01 38.51 11.54
C ALA A 153 -18.48 38.54 11.42
N GLY A 154 -17.80 39.44 12.15
CA GLY A 154 -16.34 39.49 12.20
C GLY A 154 -15.72 38.25 12.85
N HIS A 155 -16.32 37.78 13.95
CA HIS A 155 -15.88 36.57 14.63
C HIS A 155 -16.04 35.33 13.74
N GLY A 156 -17.15 35.21 13.00
CA GLY A 156 -17.39 34.14 12.04
C GLY A 156 -16.31 34.05 10.96
N LYS A 157 -15.94 35.18 10.35
CA LYS A 157 -14.88 35.26 9.33
C LYS A 157 -13.52 34.84 9.88
N SER A 158 -13.16 35.30 11.09
CA SER A 158 -11.89 34.93 11.71
C SER A 158 -11.79 33.43 12.01
N MET A 159 -12.90 32.81 12.42
CA MET A 159 -12.99 31.38 12.68
C MET A 159 -12.92 30.57 11.38
N GLU A 160 -13.62 31.02 10.33
CA GLU A 160 -13.61 30.38 9.01
C GLU A 160 -12.20 30.40 8.40
N GLU A 161 -11.48 31.52 8.51
CA GLU A 161 -10.09 31.61 8.07
C GLU A 161 -9.15 30.71 8.90
N ALA A 162 -9.38 30.58 10.20
CA ALA A 162 -8.61 29.70 11.06
C ALA A 162 -8.85 28.22 10.72
N ILE A 163 -10.10 27.82 10.48
CA ILE A 163 -10.46 26.45 10.05
C ILE A 163 -9.86 26.15 8.67
N LYS A 164 -9.99 27.09 7.72
CA LYS A 164 -9.40 26.95 6.39
C LYS A 164 -7.88 26.78 6.44
N ARG A 165 -7.20 27.57 7.29
CA ARG A 165 -5.75 27.47 7.50
C ARG A 165 -5.34 26.18 8.23
N ALA A 166 -6.14 25.69 9.16
CA ALA A 166 -5.88 24.41 9.83
C ALA A 166 -6.03 23.22 8.87
N SER A 167 -7.05 23.23 8.01
CA SER A 167 -7.28 22.17 7.02
C SER A 167 -6.31 22.22 5.84
N ASN A 168 -5.86 23.40 5.45
CA ASN A 168 -4.87 23.59 4.39
C ASN A 168 -3.87 24.68 4.80
N PRO A 169 -2.78 24.31 5.51
CA PRO A 169 -1.81 25.27 6.02
C PRO A 169 -1.08 26.02 4.91
N SER A 170 -1.05 25.47 3.70
CA SER A 170 -0.42 26.10 2.54
C SER A 170 -1.36 26.99 1.71
N GLY A 171 -2.68 26.89 1.93
CA GLY A 171 -3.70 27.51 1.08
C GLY A 171 -3.71 27.05 -0.39
N ARG A 172 -2.88 26.07 -0.78
CA ARG A 172 -2.71 25.66 -2.18
C ARG A 172 -3.92 24.86 -2.66
N GLY A 173 -4.35 25.08 -3.91
CA GLY A 173 -5.37 24.26 -4.57
C GLY A 173 -4.83 22.91 -5.05
N THR A 174 -3.58 22.91 -5.54
CA THR A 174 -2.84 21.71 -5.97
C THR A 174 -1.39 21.76 -5.49
N LEU A 175 -0.65 20.65 -5.57
CA LEU A 175 0.75 20.61 -5.13
C LEU A 175 1.70 21.44 -6.02
N VAL A 176 1.30 21.69 -7.27
CA VAL A 176 2.09 22.46 -8.25
C VAL A 176 1.85 23.96 -8.09
N ASP A 177 0.73 24.35 -7.48
CA ASP A 177 0.39 25.74 -7.24
C ASP A 177 1.25 26.37 -6.15
N PRO A 178 1.64 27.66 -6.27
CA PRO A 178 2.28 28.38 -5.17
C PRO A 178 1.32 28.56 -3.98
N PRO A 179 1.82 28.68 -2.74
CA PRO A 179 1.00 29.03 -1.58
C PRO A 179 0.23 30.33 -1.79
N ASP A 180 -0.93 30.46 -1.16
CA ASP A 180 -1.79 31.65 -1.26
C ASP A 180 -1.08 32.94 -0.81
N ASP A 181 -0.12 32.84 0.13
CA ASP A 181 0.66 34.00 0.58
C ASP A 181 1.56 34.58 -0.53
N TYR A 182 1.98 33.77 -1.50
CA TYR A 182 2.77 34.22 -2.66
C TYR A 182 1.89 34.67 -3.84
N ARG A 183 0.58 34.41 -3.78
CA ARG A 183 -0.38 34.88 -4.80
C ARG A 183 -0.88 36.29 -4.52
N LYS A 184 -0.68 36.80 -3.29
CA LYS A 184 -1.05 38.18 -2.94
C LYS A 184 -0.04 39.14 -3.58
N PRO A 185 -0.49 40.10 -4.41
CA PRO A 185 0.41 41.09 -4.98
C PRO A 185 1.07 41.90 -3.87
N SER A 186 2.29 42.37 -4.11
CA SER A 186 2.96 43.25 -3.15
C SER A 186 2.16 44.56 -3.00
N PRO A 187 2.19 45.21 -1.82
CA PRO A 187 1.39 46.43 -1.58
C PRO A 187 1.64 47.58 -2.55
N ASN A 188 2.76 47.57 -3.29
CA ASN A 188 3.15 48.61 -4.24
C ASN A 188 3.16 48.10 -5.70
N ALA A 189 2.57 46.94 -5.98
CA ALA A 189 2.41 46.45 -7.34
C ALA A 189 1.31 47.25 -8.05
N PRO A 190 1.54 47.76 -9.29
CA PRO A 190 0.48 48.36 -10.08
C PRO A 190 -0.51 47.28 -10.51
N MET A 191 -1.55 47.06 -9.70
CA MET A 191 -2.67 46.20 -10.05
C MET A 191 -3.66 47.03 -10.87
N VAL A 192 -3.77 46.74 -12.16
CA VAL A 192 -4.92 47.20 -12.95
C VAL A 192 -6.12 46.43 -12.41
N ALA A 193 -7.10 47.13 -11.83
CA ALA A 193 -8.33 46.50 -11.36
C ALA A 193 -8.95 45.73 -12.54
N PRO A 194 -9.36 44.46 -12.35
CA PRO A 194 -9.98 43.71 -13.43
C PRO A 194 -11.24 44.46 -13.85
N GLU A 195 -11.29 44.88 -15.13
CA GLU A 195 -12.50 45.43 -15.71
C GLU A 195 -13.58 44.34 -15.63
N GLU A 196 -14.62 44.59 -14.83
CA GLU A 196 -15.82 43.77 -14.83
C GLU A 196 -16.45 43.88 -16.22
N LYS A 197 -16.10 42.95 -17.12
CA LYS A 197 -16.85 42.75 -18.35
C LYS A 197 -18.23 42.28 -17.93
N SER A 198 -19.15 43.24 -17.86
CA SER A 198 -20.56 43.06 -17.52
C SER A 198 -21.05 41.75 -18.13
N SER A 199 -21.53 40.85 -17.28
CA SER A 199 -22.13 39.59 -17.68
C SER A 199 -23.14 39.87 -18.79
N TRP A 200 -22.83 39.44 -20.01
CA TRP A 200 -23.74 39.48 -21.14
C TRP A 200 -24.98 38.68 -20.75
N LYS A 201 -26.06 39.38 -20.37
CA LYS A 201 -27.39 38.81 -20.18
C LYS A 201 -28.21 39.24 -21.39
N PRO A 202 -28.39 38.37 -22.39
CA PRO A 202 -29.22 38.72 -23.53
C PRO A 202 -30.68 38.69 -23.08
N SER A 203 -31.46 39.68 -23.48
CA SER A 203 -32.83 39.95 -23.05
C SER A 203 -33.86 38.86 -23.35
N TRP A 204 -33.46 37.73 -23.96
CA TRP A 204 -34.35 36.65 -24.39
C TRP A 204 -34.40 35.46 -23.43
N TRP A 205 -33.63 35.44 -22.32
CA TRP A 205 -33.67 34.34 -21.35
C TRP A 205 -34.80 34.55 -20.33
N PRO A 206 -35.87 33.72 -20.32
CA PRO A 206 -36.94 33.82 -19.34
C PRO A 206 -36.51 33.10 -18.05
N LEU A 207 -36.88 33.67 -16.88
CA LEU A 207 -36.83 33.00 -15.59
C LEU A 207 -37.98 31.97 -15.48
#